data_AF-A0A821TBB2-F1
#
_entry.id   AF-A0A821TBB2-F1
#
_cell.length_a   1.000
_cell.length_b   1.000
_cell.length_c   1.000
_cell.angle_alpha   90.00
_cell.angle_beta   90.00
_cell.angle_gamma   90.00
#
_symmetry.space_group_name_H-M   'P 1'
#
loop_
_entity.id
_entity.type
_entity.pdbx_description
1 polymer ?
#
loop_
_entity_poly.entity_id
_entity_poly.type
_entity_poly.pdbx_seq_one_letter_code
_entity_poly.pdbx_strand_id
1 'polypeptide(L)'
;MALCLASSLIARRGFVPYDQLVRYKWWYNNGYMSSIGKCFDIGMATCDSLLEFQRRQRNFAEKYKIPLEQLDFLSDFDLLEKFNVYCSENGVAGNGALMRLAPVPLFFYRQPIAAVEFSGYSGQITHGDQKAYDACRYYGALIVATLQDESKDNLLSEKFYQTHISWFGNQRLHKDIQMISEGSFKRSGGLMDGIRGQGYIVNALEAALWAFWSDENSFEKGALSAVNLGDDTDTTAAIYGQLAGAYYTYKNLPKKWLDHAYARNFIQCLSKWITYEGSKWNSEHVSSATKKETK
;
A
#
# COMPACT_ATOMS: atom_id res chain seq x y z
N MET A 1 0.35 7.17 7.52
CA MET A 1 -0.71 6.70 6.59
C MET A 1 -1.06 5.21 6.71
N ALA A 2 -0.12 4.25 6.79
CA ALA A 2 -0.46 2.82 6.87
C ALA A 2 -1.47 2.48 8.00
N LEU A 3 -1.32 3.09 9.18
CA LEU A 3 -2.26 2.94 10.29
C LEU A 3 -3.67 3.45 9.96
N CYS A 4 -3.78 4.54 9.19
CA CYS A 4 -5.06 5.07 8.72
C CYS A 4 -5.74 4.08 7.76
N LEU A 5 -4.96 3.46 6.86
CA LEU A 5 -5.43 2.43 5.94
C LEU A 5 -5.91 1.17 6.68
N ALA A 6 -5.11 0.68 7.62
CA ALA A 6 -5.49 -0.44 8.48
C ALA A 6 -6.78 -0.15 9.26
N SER A 7 -6.89 1.06 9.83
CA SER A 7 -8.11 1.47 10.53
C SER A 7 -9.33 1.54 9.61
N SER A 8 -9.16 1.98 8.36
CA SER A 8 -10.24 2.00 7.38
C SER A 8 -10.73 0.58 7.07
N LEU A 9 -9.80 -0.31 6.73
CA LEU A 9 -10.09 -1.71 6.43
C LEU A 9 -10.83 -2.43 7.57
N ILE A 10 -10.37 -2.23 8.81
CA ILE A 10 -10.98 -2.80 10.01
C ILE A 10 -12.39 -2.23 10.24
N ALA A 11 -12.53 -0.90 10.23
CA ALA A 11 -13.80 -0.23 10.51
C ALA A 11 -14.87 -0.55 9.45
N ARG A 12 -14.45 -0.67 8.19
CA ARG A 12 -15.34 -0.96 7.05
C ARG A 12 -15.50 -2.45 6.77
N ARG A 13 -14.72 -3.31 7.44
CA ARG A 13 -14.63 -4.77 7.19
C ARG A 13 -14.46 -5.08 5.69
N GLY A 14 -13.65 -4.29 5.01
CA GLY A 14 -13.49 -4.33 3.57
C GLY A 14 -12.83 -3.07 3.04
N PHE A 15 -12.68 -2.99 1.72
CA PHE A 15 -12.00 -1.86 1.07
C PHE A 15 -13.01 -0.82 0.61
N VAL A 16 -13.00 0.35 1.25
CA VAL A 16 -13.84 1.50 0.88
C VAL A 16 -12.91 2.70 0.63
N PRO A 17 -12.57 3.00 -0.63
CA PRO A 17 -11.60 4.05 -0.97
C PRO A 17 -11.94 5.43 -0.40
N TYR A 18 -13.22 5.74 -0.29
CA TYR A 18 -13.69 6.97 0.32
C TYR A 18 -13.30 7.07 1.80
N ASP A 19 -13.52 6.02 2.59
CA ASP A 19 -13.17 6.00 4.02
C ASP A 19 -11.64 6.04 4.20
N GLN A 20 -10.87 5.42 3.29
CA GLN A 20 -9.41 5.57 3.28
C GLN A 20 -9.00 7.05 3.14
N LEU A 21 -9.58 7.80 2.20
CA LEU A 21 -9.32 9.24 2.05
C LEU A 21 -9.79 10.04 3.26
N VAL A 22 -10.92 9.69 3.87
CA VAL A 22 -11.38 10.31 5.13
C VAL A 22 -10.34 10.11 6.24
N ARG A 23 -9.82 8.90 6.44
CA ARG A 23 -8.79 8.63 7.46
C ARG A 23 -7.47 9.36 7.17
N TYR A 24 -7.09 9.50 5.90
CA TYR A 24 -5.94 10.33 5.52
C TYR A 24 -6.19 11.82 5.74
N LYS A 25 -7.40 12.31 5.46
CA LYS A 25 -7.81 13.68 5.78
C LYS A 25 -7.74 13.95 7.29
N TRP A 26 -8.19 13.00 8.12
CA TRP A 26 -8.08 13.13 9.58
C TRP A 26 -6.63 13.19 10.04
N TRP A 27 -5.74 12.42 9.41
CA TRP A 27 -4.31 12.52 9.69
C TRP A 27 -3.77 13.89 9.30
N TYR A 28 -4.08 14.35 8.08
CA TYR A 28 -3.64 15.64 7.56
C TYR A 28 -4.11 16.83 8.41
N ASN A 29 -5.39 16.88 8.76
CA ASN A 29 -5.98 18.02 9.48
C ASN A 29 -5.73 17.96 11.00
N ASN A 30 -5.72 16.76 11.60
CA ASN A 30 -5.79 16.60 13.06
C ASN A 30 -4.69 15.71 13.66
N GLY A 31 -3.75 15.21 12.86
CA GLY A 31 -2.72 14.30 13.35
C GLY A 31 -3.22 12.91 13.75
N TYR A 32 -4.40 12.49 13.26
CA TYR A 32 -4.91 11.14 13.49
C TYR A 32 -3.88 10.06 13.12
N MET A 33 -3.58 9.15 14.05
CA MET A 33 -2.55 8.10 13.88
C MET A 33 -1.12 8.62 13.65
N SER A 34 -0.81 9.87 14.03
CA SER A 34 0.54 10.43 14.01
C SER A 34 1.34 10.04 15.25
N SER A 35 2.66 9.86 15.09
CA SER A 35 3.58 9.61 16.21
C SER A 35 3.87 10.85 17.06
N ILE A 36 3.57 12.05 16.55
CA ILE A 36 3.82 13.33 17.25
C ILE A 36 2.53 14.14 17.47
N GLY A 37 1.36 13.53 17.23
CA GLY A 37 0.05 14.18 17.45
C GLY A 37 -0.36 15.22 16.41
N LYS A 38 0.42 15.46 15.35
CA LYS A 38 0.10 16.34 14.22
C LYS A 38 0.56 15.74 12.89
N CYS A 39 0.03 16.21 11.76
CA CYS A 39 0.57 15.85 10.45
C CYS A 39 2.00 16.38 10.31
N PHE A 40 2.91 15.54 9.82
CA PHE A 40 4.27 15.91 9.43
C PHE A 40 4.68 15.01 8.26
N ASP A 41 5.66 15.47 7.48
CA ASP A 41 6.27 14.67 6.42
C ASP A 41 5.27 14.15 5.36
N ILE A 42 4.34 15.02 4.96
CA ILE A 42 3.40 14.72 3.88
C ILE A 42 4.03 15.11 2.54
N GLY A 43 4.16 14.14 1.63
CA GLY A 43 4.59 14.40 0.26
C GLY A 43 3.54 15.18 -0.55
N MET A 44 4.01 15.99 -1.50
CA MET A 44 3.17 16.89 -2.32
C MET A 44 1.99 16.15 -2.99
N ALA A 45 2.24 15.03 -3.67
CA ALA A 45 1.22 14.22 -4.33
C ALA A 45 0.05 13.82 -3.40
N THR A 46 0.38 13.43 -2.16
CA THR A 46 -0.64 13.09 -1.16
C THR A 46 -1.36 14.34 -0.67
N CYS A 47 -0.63 15.43 -0.38
CA CYS A 47 -1.21 16.70 0.03
C CYS A 47 -2.23 17.20 -1.00
N ASP A 48 -1.84 17.27 -2.28
CA ASP A 48 -2.67 17.75 -3.38
C ASP A 48 -3.93 16.89 -3.54
N SER A 49 -3.78 15.56 -3.48
CA SER A 49 -4.90 14.62 -3.53
C SER A 49 -5.89 14.81 -2.36
N LEU A 50 -5.40 15.11 -1.15
CA LEU A 50 -6.26 15.35 0.02
C LEU A 50 -6.93 16.73 -0.02
N LEU A 51 -6.27 17.75 -0.58
CA LEU A 51 -6.88 19.05 -0.83
C LEU A 51 -7.98 18.94 -1.89
N GLU A 52 -7.74 18.19 -2.97
CA GLU A 52 -8.73 17.91 -4.00
C GLU A 52 -9.90 17.08 -3.45
N PHE A 53 -9.64 16.07 -2.63
CA PHE A 53 -10.68 15.31 -1.95
C PHE A 53 -11.59 16.21 -1.10
N GLN A 54 -11.01 17.12 -0.31
CA GLN A 54 -11.76 18.07 0.51
C GLN A 54 -12.57 19.06 -0.33
N ARG A 55 -12.04 19.51 -1.47
CA ARG A 55 -12.78 20.34 -2.43
C ARG A 55 -13.97 19.57 -3.02
N ARG A 56 -13.77 18.31 -3.41
CA ARG A 56 -14.84 17.44 -3.92
C ARG A 56 -15.90 17.15 -2.86
N GLN A 57 -15.51 16.92 -1.60
CA GLN A 57 -16.45 16.77 -0.49
C GLN A 57 -17.34 18.00 -0.34
N ARG A 58 -16.80 19.22 -0.38
CA ARG A 58 -17.61 20.45 -0.31
C ARG A 58 -18.63 20.55 -1.45
N ASN A 59 -18.19 20.33 -2.69
CA ASN A 59 -19.10 20.37 -3.84
C ASN A 59 -20.17 19.26 -3.78
N PHE A 60 -19.80 18.08 -3.30
CA PHE A 60 -20.72 16.95 -3.14
C PHE A 60 -21.76 17.23 -2.06
N ALA A 61 -21.35 17.79 -0.92
CA ALA A 61 -22.23 18.23 0.17
C ALA A 61 -23.29 19.22 -0.35
N GLU A 62 -22.88 20.24 -1.10
CA GLU A 62 -23.80 21.21 -1.70
C GLU A 62 -24.77 20.57 -2.70
N LYS A 63 -24.24 19.74 -3.62
CA LYS A 63 -25.04 19.09 -4.67
C LYS A 63 -26.12 18.17 -4.11
N TYR A 64 -25.79 17.39 -3.08
CA TYR A 64 -26.70 16.40 -2.49
C TYR A 64 -27.40 16.90 -1.22
N LYS A 65 -27.18 18.17 -0.84
CA LYS A 65 -27.75 18.81 0.38
C LYS A 65 -27.43 18.02 1.66
N ILE A 66 -26.20 17.55 1.78
CA ILE A 66 -25.70 16.82 2.95
C ILE A 66 -24.84 17.77 3.78
N PRO A 67 -25.04 17.90 5.11
CA PRO A 67 -24.14 18.69 5.94
C PRO A 67 -22.69 18.18 5.85
N LEU A 68 -21.73 19.10 5.71
CA LEU A 68 -20.34 18.75 5.40
C LEU A 68 -19.71 17.87 6.49
N GLU A 69 -20.07 18.12 7.76
CA GLU A 69 -19.65 17.34 8.93
C GLU A 69 -20.13 15.88 8.91
N GLN A 70 -21.16 15.56 8.13
CA GLN A 70 -21.67 14.19 7.98
C GLN A 70 -20.93 13.41 6.89
N LEU A 71 -20.24 14.08 5.97
CA LEU A 71 -19.61 13.41 4.83
C LEU A 71 -18.51 12.44 5.25
N ASP A 72 -17.79 12.68 6.34
CA ASP A 72 -16.77 11.75 6.83
C ASP A 72 -17.34 10.43 7.34
N PHE A 73 -18.65 10.40 7.61
CA PHE A 73 -19.37 9.23 8.09
C PHE A 73 -20.30 8.65 7.01
N LEU A 74 -20.17 9.11 5.75
CA LEU A 74 -21.01 8.66 4.66
C LEU A 74 -20.88 7.13 4.48
N SER A 75 -22.00 6.44 4.66
CA SER A 75 -22.09 4.98 4.51
C SER A 75 -23.11 4.54 3.45
N ASP A 76 -23.87 5.49 2.91
CA ASP A 76 -24.83 5.25 1.83
C ASP A 76 -24.10 4.82 0.56
N PHE A 77 -24.44 3.62 0.07
CA PHE A 77 -23.74 2.99 -1.05
C PHE A 77 -23.93 3.76 -2.36
N ASP A 78 -25.15 4.20 -2.66
CA ASP A 78 -25.47 4.92 -3.91
C ASP A 78 -24.79 6.28 -3.97
N LEU A 79 -24.60 6.93 -2.81
CA LEU A 79 -23.86 8.19 -2.72
C LEU A 79 -22.35 7.96 -2.82
N LEU A 80 -21.81 6.92 -2.19
CA LEU A 80 -20.40 6.57 -2.29
C LEU A 80 -19.99 6.25 -3.74
N GLU A 81 -20.81 5.52 -4.49
CA GLU A 81 -20.56 5.24 -5.93
C GLU A 81 -20.52 6.51 -6.79
N LYS A 82 -21.27 7.56 -6.41
CA LYS A 82 -21.30 8.83 -7.14
C LYS A 82 -20.11 9.73 -6.82
N PHE A 83 -19.35 9.42 -5.76
CA PHE A 83 -18.19 10.22 -5.36
C PHE A 83 -16.92 9.74 -6.10
N ASN A 84 -16.34 10.61 -6.92
CA ASN A 84 -15.07 10.29 -7.58
C ASN A 84 -13.90 10.39 -6.58
N VAL A 85 -13.43 9.23 -6.11
CA VAL A 85 -12.30 9.07 -5.16
C VAL A 85 -10.92 9.23 -5.79
N TYR A 86 -10.80 9.22 -7.12
CA TYR A 86 -9.50 9.38 -7.80
C TYR A 86 -9.12 10.85 -7.84
N CYS A 87 -8.50 11.32 -6.76
CA CYS A 87 -8.20 12.74 -6.52
C CYS A 87 -6.82 13.18 -7.00
N SER A 88 -5.97 12.23 -7.40
CA SER A 88 -4.66 12.53 -7.99
C SER A 88 -4.79 12.82 -9.48
N GLU A 89 -3.95 13.72 -9.98
CA GLU A 89 -3.73 13.90 -11.42
C GLU A 89 -3.04 12.68 -12.04
N ASN A 90 -3.21 12.52 -13.36
CA ASN A 90 -2.50 11.54 -14.15
C ASN A 90 -0.99 11.85 -14.16
N GLY A 91 -0.13 10.84 -14.16
CA GLY A 91 1.33 11.04 -14.22
C GLY A 91 2.00 11.21 -12.85
N VAL A 92 1.24 11.27 -11.76
CA VAL A 92 1.76 11.37 -10.40
C VAL A 92 2.28 10.00 -9.94
N ALA A 93 3.60 9.78 -10.08
CA ALA A 93 4.27 8.50 -9.86
C ALA A 93 5.20 8.48 -8.62
N GLY A 94 4.83 9.21 -7.56
CA GLY A 94 5.53 9.19 -6.28
C GLY A 94 5.43 7.84 -5.56
N ASN A 95 6.42 7.51 -4.73
CA ASN A 95 6.51 6.24 -3.99
C ASN A 95 5.57 6.15 -2.75
N GLY A 96 4.89 7.23 -2.37
CA GLY A 96 4.06 7.31 -1.17
C GLY A 96 2.88 6.34 -1.12
N ALA A 97 2.50 5.77 -2.26
CA ALA A 97 1.54 4.67 -2.35
C ALA A 97 2.11 3.33 -1.82
N LEU A 98 3.38 3.01 -2.12
CA LEU A 98 4.03 1.76 -1.68
C LEU A 98 4.36 1.77 -0.19
N MET A 99 4.82 2.90 0.35
CA MET A 99 5.28 2.99 1.75
C MET A 99 4.19 2.69 2.80
N ARG A 100 2.92 2.64 2.38
CA ARG A 100 1.76 2.43 3.25
C ARG A 100 0.95 1.18 2.95
N LEU A 101 1.39 0.33 2.01
CA LEU A 101 0.53 -0.62 1.31
C LEU A 101 0.10 -1.83 2.15
N ALA A 102 0.99 -2.36 3.00
CA ALA A 102 0.87 -3.64 3.69
C ALA A 102 -0.49 -3.97 4.32
N PRO A 103 -1.25 -3.03 4.91
CA PRO A 103 -2.57 -3.33 5.45
C PRO A 103 -3.51 -4.01 4.44
N VAL A 104 -3.46 -3.66 3.15
CA VAL A 104 -4.34 -4.25 2.13
C VAL A 104 -4.05 -5.74 1.91
N PRO A 105 -2.83 -6.17 1.51
CA PRO A 105 -2.54 -7.59 1.34
C PRO A 105 -2.65 -8.38 2.65
N LEU A 106 -2.41 -7.76 3.81
CA LEU A 106 -2.63 -8.41 5.12
C LEU A 106 -4.12 -8.67 5.40
N PHE A 107 -5.02 -7.77 4.99
CA PHE A 107 -6.45 -7.94 5.17
C PHE A 107 -7.02 -8.99 4.19
N PHE A 108 -6.61 -8.94 2.92
CA PHE A 108 -7.16 -9.79 1.86
C PHE A 108 -6.32 -11.05 1.58
N TYR A 109 -5.46 -11.49 2.49
CA TYR A 109 -4.47 -12.57 2.27
C TYR A 109 -5.07 -13.90 1.78
N ARG A 110 -6.34 -14.19 2.11
CA ARG A 110 -7.07 -15.40 1.66
C ARG A 110 -7.62 -15.29 0.23
N GLN A 111 -7.56 -14.11 -0.37
CA GLN A 111 -8.20 -13.76 -1.64
C GLN A 111 -7.21 -12.98 -2.51
N PRO A 112 -6.20 -13.65 -3.10
CA PRO A 112 -5.08 -12.98 -3.78
C PRO A 112 -5.50 -12.01 -4.87
N ILE A 113 -6.53 -12.34 -5.66
CA ILE A 113 -7.07 -11.45 -6.70
C ILE A 113 -7.52 -10.11 -6.09
N ALA A 114 -8.33 -10.17 -5.02
CA ALA A 114 -8.82 -8.97 -4.33
C ALA A 114 -7.68 -8.19 -3.65
N ALA A 115 -6.72 -8.90 -3.06
CA ALA A 115 -5.55 -8.28 -2.44
C ALA A 115 -4.70 -7.50 -3.44
N VAL A 116 -4.46 -8.07 -4.63
CA VAL A 116 -3.72 -7.41 -5.72
C VAL A 116 -4.51 -6.22 -6.24
N GLU A 117 -5.78 -6.39 -6.59
CA GLU A 117 -6.65 -5.33 -7.11
C GLU A 117 -6.77 -4.14 -6.14
N PHE A 118 -7.13 -4.39 -4.88
CA PHE A 118 -7.27 -3.33 -3.88
C PHE A 118 -5.93 -2.69 -3.51
N SER A 119 -4.81 -3.39 -3.68
CA SER A 119 -3.48 -2.78 -3.52
C SER A 119 -3.27 -1.68 -4.57
N GLY A 120 -3.63 -1.95 -5.82
CA GLY A 120 -3.62 -0.95 -6.89
C GLY A 120 -4.51 0.24 -6.58
N TYR A 121 -5.80 0.01 -6.31
CA TYR A 121 -6.75 1.09 -6.04
C TYR A 121 -6.38 1.94 -4.82
N SER A 122 -5.84 1.32 -3.76
CA SER A 122 -5.38 2.03 -2.56
C SER A 122 -4.25 3.03 -2.86
N GLY A 123 -3.38 2.72 -3.83
CA GLY A 123 -2.37 3.66 -4.33
C GLY A 123 -2.98 4.75 -5.20
N GLN A 124 -3.77 4.33 -6.19
CA GLN A 124 -4.28 5.17 -7.28
C GLN A 124 -5.07 6.39 -6.82
N ILE A 125 -5.82 6.29 -5.72
CA ILE A 125 -6.61 7.42 -5.18
C ILE A 125 -5.78 8.64 -4.77
N THR A 126 -4.45 8.49 -4.62
CA THR A 126 -3.51 9.59 -4.31
C THR A 126 -2.31 9.68 -5.24
N HIS A 127 -2.11 8.71 -6.13
CA HIS A 127 -0.98 8.62 -7.05
C HIS A 127 -1.52 8.07 -8.38
N GLY A 128 -1.93 8.96 -9.27
CA GLY A 128 -2.74 8.64 -10.45
C GLY A 128 -1.96 8.06 -11.64
N ASP A 129 -0.64 7.85 -11.52
CA ASP A 129 0.14 7.19 -12.57
C ASP A 129 -0.10 5.66 -12.60
N GLN A 130 -0.19 5.09 -13.79
CA GLN A 130 -0.33 3.64 -13.99
C GLN A 130 0.80 2.84 -13.34
N LYS A 131 2.03 3.37 -13.32
CA LYS A 131 3.17 2.75 -12.63
C LYS A 131 2.93 2.65 -11.13
N ALA A 132 2.29 3.64 -10.52
CA ALA A 132 2.00 3.61 -9.09
C ALA A 132 0.95 2.53 -8.78
N TYR A 133 -0.11 2.48 -9.59
CA TYR A 133 -1.13 1.43 -9.52
C TYR A 133 -0.51 0.03 -9.67
N ASP A 134 0.29 -0.20 -10.72
CA ASP A 134 0.88 -1.51 -10.99
C ASP A 134 2.01 -1.90 -10.03
N ALA A 135 2.79 -0.93 -9.53
CA ALA A 135 3.76 -1.17 -8.47
C ALA A 135 3.07 -1.67 -7.20
N CYS A 136 1.96 -1.05 -6.79
CA CYS A 136 1.20 -1.51 -5.64
C CYS A 136 0.57 -2.89 -5.88
N ARG A 137 0.06 -3.18 -7.08
CA ARG A 137 -0.46 -4.52 -7.44
C ARG A 137 0.63 -5.59 -7.31
N TYR A 138 1.77 -5.37 -7.95
CA TYR A 138 2.88 -6.31 -7.93
C TYR A 138 3.44 -6.50 -6.51
N TYR A 139 3.63 -5.41 -5.77
CA TYR A 139 4.11 -5.48 -4.40
C TYR A 139 3.11 -6.15 -3.44
N GLY A 140 1.81 -5.89 -3.62
CA GLY A 140 0.74 -6.59 -2.93
C GLY A 140 0.75 -8.09 -3.18
N ALA A 141 0.98 -8.52 -4.43
CA ALA A 141 1.11 -9.93 -4.79
C ALA A 141 2.28 -10.60 -4.05
N LEU A 142 3.45 -9.95 -4.00
CA LEU A 142 4.62 -10.45 -3.26
C LEU A 142 4.33 -10.64 -1.78
N ILE A 143 3.64 -9.69 -1.14
CA ILE A 143 3.26 -9.82 0.28
C ILE A 143 2.27 -10.98 0.47
N VAL A 144 1.25 -11.11 -0.38
CA VAL A 144 0.28 -12.22 -0.26
C VAL A 144 0.93 -13.58 -0.46
N ALA A 145 1.77 -13.71 -1.49
CA ALA A 145 2.56 -14.92 -1.74
C ALA A 145 3.42 -15.30 -0.53
N THR A 146 4.05 -14.31 0.11
CA THR A 146 4.82 -14.52 1.34
C THR A 146 3.94 -15.05 2.48
N LEU A 147 2.72 -14.53 2.63
CA LEU A 147 1.74 -15.00 3.63
C LEU A 147 1.17 -16.39 3.30
N GLN A 148 1.41 -16.90 2.09
CA GLN A 148 1.07 -18.26 1.64
C GLN A 148 2.30 -19.19 1.65
N ASP A 149 3.33 -18.83 2.43
CA ASP A 149 4.55 -19.60 2.63
C ASP A 149 5.38 -19.82 1.35
N GLU A 150 5.24 -18.95 0.35
CA GLU A 150 6.06 -19.02 -0.87
C GLU A 150 7.53 -18.70 -0.55
N SER A 151 8.45 -19.50 -1.10
CA SER A 151 9.88 -19.35 -0.82
C SER A 151 10.44 -18.05 -1.40
N LYS A 152 11.50 -17.53 -0.78
CA LYS A 152 12.18 -16.33 -1.27
C LYS A 152 12.68 -16.45 -2.71
N ASP A 153 13.16 -17.63 -3.10
CA ASP A 153 13.59 -17.89 -4.49
C ASP A 153 12.43 -17.77 -5.48
N ASN A 154 11.23 -18.23 -5.10
CA ASN A 154 10.04 -18.09 -5.94
C ASN A 154 9.54 -16.64 -5.96
N LEU A 155 9.50 -15.96 -4.81
CA LEU A 155 9.12 -14.54 -4.71
C LEU A 155 10.01 -13.65 -5.59
N LEU A 156 11.30 -13.94 -5.65
CA LEU A 156 12.29 -13.18 -6.42
C LEU A 156 12.56 -13.76 -7.82
N SER A 157 11.78 -14.78 -8.23
CA SER A 157 11.91 -15.38 -9.56
C SER A 157 11.44 -14.40 -10.64
N GLU A 158 12.14 -14.37 -11.77
CA GLU A 158 11.73 -13.60 -12.96
C GLU A 158 10.41 -14.12 -13.53
N LYS A 159 9.99 -15.32 -13.12
CA LYS A 159 8.71 -15.94 -13.49
C LYS A 159 7.61 -15.66 -12.48
N PHE A 160 7.86 -15.00 -11.34
CA PHE A 160 6.86 -14.79 -10.28
C PHE A 160 5.55 -14.22 -10.84
N TYR A 161 5.65 -13.13 -11.61
CA TYR A 161 4.48 -12.49 -12.23
C TYR A 161 3.72 -13.43 -13.18
N GLN A 162 4.44 -14.22 -13.98
CA GLN A 162 3.82 -15.18 -14.90
C GLN A 162 3.17 -16.36 -14.17
N THR A 163 3.79 -16.85 -13.10
CA THR A 163 3.24 -17.90 -12.23
C THR A 163 1.93 -17.45 -11.60
N HIS A 164 1.85 -16.19 -11.18
CA HIS A 164 0.70 -15.60 -10.49
C HIS A 164 -0.18 -14.72 -11.37
N ILE A 165 -0.09 -14.87 -12.70
CA ILE A 165 -0.77 -13.98 -13.67
C ILE A 165 -2.28 -13.89 -13.44
N SER A 166 -2.89 -14.97 -12.94
CA SER A 166 -4.33 -15.03 -12.64
C SER A 166 -4.75 -14.06 -11.53
N TRP A 167 -3.84 -13.61 -10.67
CA TRP A 167 -4.11 -12.63 -9.61
C TRP A 167 -4.25 -11.21 -10.16
N PHE A 168 -3.74 -10.96 -11.37
CA PHE A 168 -3.71 -9.64 -12.00
C PHE A 168 -4.91 -9.41 -12.95
N GLY A 169 -5.87 -10.33 -13.01
CA GLY A 169 -7.02 -10.22 -13.90
C GLY A 169 -6.59 -9.97 -15.35
N ASN A 170 -7.28 -9.07 -16.06
CA ASN A 170 -7.02 -8.81 -17.48
C ASN A 170 -6.02 -7.65 -17.73
N GLN A 171 -5.59 -6.94 -16.69
CA GLN A 171 -4.71 -5.79 -16.82
C GLN A 171 -3.26 -6.17 -16.57
N ARG A 172 -2.44 -6.12 -17.63
CA ARG A 172 -0.99 -6.34 -17.54
C ARG A 172 -0.30 -5.22 -16.78
N LEU A 173 0.83 -5.55 -16.15
CA LEU A 173 1.70 -4.55 -15.54
C LEU A 173 2.24 -3.57 -16.58
N HIS A 174 2.37 -2.31 -16.18
CA HIS A 174 3.15 -1.30 -16.89
C HIS A 174 4.58 -1.81 -17.14
N LYS A 175 5.14 -1.56 -18.33
CA LYS A 175 6.47 -2.03 -18.77
C LYS A 175 7.59 -1.82 -17.75
N ASP A 176 7.66 -0.64 -17.11
CA ASP A 176 8.68 -0.32 -16.12
C ASP A 176 8.58 -1.22 -14.85
N ILE A 177 7.36 -1.60 -14.45
CA ILE A 177 7.13 -2.52 -13.33
C ILE A 177 7.38 -3.97 -13.77
N GLN A 178 7.05 -4.29 -15.03
CA GLN A 178 7.38 -5.59 -15.61
C GLN A 178 8.89 -5.83 -15.67
N MET A 179 9.70 -4.82 -16.01
CA MET A 179 11.17 -4.93 -15.95
C MET A 179 11.67 -5.27 -14.53
N ILE A 180 11.05 -4.70 -13.51
CA ILE A 180 11.35 -5.05 -12.12
C ILE A 180 10.94 -6.49 -11.81
N SER A 181 9.74 -6.92 -12.23
CA SER A 181 9.28 -8.29 -12.00
C SER A 181 10.11 -9.34 -12.73
N GLU A 182 10.76 -8.95 -13.83
CA GLU A 182 11.74 -9.72 -14.59
C GLU A 182 13.17 -9.62 -14.02
N GLY A 183 13.34 -9.02 -12.83
CA GLY A 183 14.57 -9.12 -12.05
C GLY A 183 15.56 -7.97 -12.23
N SER A 184 15.16 -6.80 -12.75
CA SER A 184 16.08 -5.65 -12.92
C SER A 184 16.80 -5.22 -11.63
N PHE A 185 16.22 -5.56 -10.47
CA PHE A 185 16.78 -5.30 -9.14
C PHE A 185 17.94 -6.24 -8.75
N LYS A 186 18.23 -7.33 -9.49
CA LYS A 186 19.29 -8.30 -9.12
C LYS A 186 20.68 -7.84 -9.55
N ARG A 187 21.16 -6.74 -8.96
CA ARG A 187 22.46 -6.13 -9.28
C ARG A 187 23.40 -6.18 -8.08
N SER A 188 24.51 -6.92 -8.18
CA SER A 188 25.40 -7.17 -7.04
C SER A 188 26.07 -5.92 -6.48
N GLY A 189 26.26 -4.87 -7.29
CA GLY A 189 26.93 -3.63 -6.90
C GLY A 189 26.04 -2.60 -6.21
N GLY A 190 24.72 -2.83 -6.13
CA GLY A 190 23.78 -1.94 -5.44
C GLY A 190 23.89 -0.48 -5.91
N LEU A 191 24.35 0.41 -5.03
CA LEU A 191 24.59 1.82 -5.35
C LEU A 191 25.54 2.01 -6.54
N MET A 192 26.56 1.17 -6.68
CA MET A 192 27.51 1.27 -7.81
C MET A 192 26.86 0.89 -9.15
N ASP A 193 25.82 0.05 -9.12
CA ASP A 193 25.07 -0.39 -10.31
C ASP A 193 23.82 0.46 -10.58
N GLY A 194 23.73 1.64 -9.93
CA GLY A 194 22.66 2.61 -10.14
C GLY A 194 21.36 2.37 -9.35
N ILE A 195 21.34 1.43 -8.41
CA ILE A 195 20.18 1.27 -7.50
C ILE A 195 20.13 2.49 -6.57
N ARG A 196 18.99 3.17 -6.52
CA ARG A 196 18.77 4.37 -5.70
C ARG A 196 17.38 4.34 -5.08
N GLY A 197 17.28 4.64 -3.78
CA GLY A 197 16.00 4.80 -3.10
C GLY A 197 15.44 6.19 -3.36
N GLN A 198 14.81 6.45 -4.51
CA GLN A 198 14.32 7.79 -4.86
C GLN A 198 12.80 7.94 -4.67
N GLY A 199 12.33 9.18 -4.69
CA GLY A 199 10.91 9.54 -4.63
C GLY A 199 10.03 8.95 -5.74
N TYR A 200 10.63 8.49 -6.84
CA TYR A 200 9.93 7.86 -7.96
C TYR A 200 9.65 6.39 -7.69
N ILE A 201 8.40 5.97 -7.88
CA ILE A 201 7.88 4.67 -7.42
C ILE A 201 8.61 3.46 -8.02
N VAL A 202 9.09 3.56 -9.26
CA VAL A 202 9.85 2.49 -9.93
C VAL A 202 11.19 2.29 -9.23
N ASN A 203 11.92 3.37 -8.95
CA ASN A 203 13.20 3.30 -8.24
C ASN A 203 13.03 2.80 -6.80
N ALA A 204 12.02 3.30 -6.08
CA ALA A 204 11.75 2.87 -4.70
C ALA A 204 11.43 1.37 -4.61
N LEU A 205 10.63 0.85 -5.56
CA LEU A 205 10.33 -0.57 -5.65
C LEU A 205 11.57 -1.40 -5.99
N GLU A 206 12.35 -1.00 -7.00
CA GLU A 206 13.58 -1.68 -7.40
C GLU A 206 14.59 -1.72 -6.24
N ALA A 207 14.76 -0.61 -5.52
CA ALA A 207 15.63 -0.50 -4.36
C ALA A 207 15.20 -1.39 -3.19
N ALA A 208 13.91 -1.42 -2.87
CA ALA A 208 13.39 -2.28 -1.79
C ALA A 208 13.53 -3.77 -2.12
N LEU A 209 13.31 -4.17 -3.38
CA LEU A 209 13.49 -5.56 -3.81
C LEU A 209 14.96 -5.94 -3.91
N TRP A 210 15.85 -5.03 -4.33
CA TRP A 210 17.30 -5.24 -4.25
C TRP A 210 17.74 -5.48 -2.80
N ALA A 211 17.25 -4.67 -1.87
CA ALA A 211 17.57 -4.82 -0.45
C ALA A 211 17.07 -6.18 0.08
N PHE A 212 15.86 -6.61 -0.31
CA PHE A 212 15.34 -7.93 0.06
C PHE A 212 16.12 -9.08 -0.60
N TRP A 213 16.53 -8.94 -1.86
CA TRP A 213 17.34 -9.94 -2.55
C TRP A 213 18.75 -10.08 -1.93
N SER A 214 19.36 -8.99 -1.50
CA SER A 214 20.75 -8.93 -0.99
C SER A 214 20.88 -9.03 0.54
N ASP A 215 19.80 -9.21 1.29
CA ASP A 215 19.78 -9.12 2.76
C ASP A 215 20.48 -10.27 3.53
N GLU A 216 21.12 -11.21 2.84
CA GLU A 216 21.79 -12.37 3.43
C GLU A 216 20.92 -13.17 4.43
N ASN A 217 19.62 -13.31 4.14
CA ASN A 217 18.64 -13.98 4.99
C ASN A 217 18.48 -13.32 6.38
N SER A 218 18.69 -12.01 6.47
CA SER A 218 18.57 -11.22 7.70
C SER A 218 17.77 -9.94 7.47
N PHE A 219 16.66 -9.80 8.22
CA PHE A 219 15.88 -8.56 8.24
C PHE A 219 16.76 -7.34 8.53
N GLU A 220 17.68 -7.46 9.48
CA GLU A 220 18.56 -6.37 9.89
C GLU A 220 19.48 -5.93 8.77
N LYS A 221 20.15 -6.87 8.10
CA LYS A 221 21.07 -6.56 7.01
C LYS A 221 20.34 -5.91 5.83
N GLY A 222 19.18 -6.43 5.43
CA GLY A 222 18.41 -5.84 4.34
C GLY A 222 17.85 -4.46 4.68
N ALA A 223 17.38 -4.25 5.92
CA ALA A 223 16.92 -2.93 6.36
C ALA A 223 18.05 -1.90 6.34
N LEU A 224 19.24 -2.27 6.83
CA LEU A 224 20.43 -1.42 6.77
C LEU A 224 20.85 -1.16 5.32
N SER A 225 20.81 -2.16 4.44
CA SER A 225 21.07 -2.00 3.01
C SER A 225 20.09 -1.03 2.35
N ALA A 226 18.79 -1.14 2.64
CA ALA A 226 17.77 -0.22 2.13
C ALA A 226 18.03 1.24 2.55
N VAL A 227 18.41 1.47 3.81
CA VAL A 227 18.76 2.80 4.32
C VAL A 227 20.06 3.31 3.68
N ASN A 228 21.07 2.45 3.53
CA ASN A 228 22.39 2.83 3.00
C ASN A 228 22.40 3.09 1.49
N LEU A 229 21.29 2.85 0.77
CA LEU A 229 21.14 3.31 -0.62
C LEU A 229 21.03 4.84 -0.75
N GLY A 230 20.81 5.56 0.37
CA GLY A 230 20.72 7.01 0.39
C GLY A 230 19.42 7.56 -0.19
N ASP A 231 19.40 8.86 -0.45
CA ASP A 231 18.26 9.62 -0.96
C ASP A 231 17.01 9.52 -0.06
N ASP A 232 15.94 8.88 -0.52
CA ASP A 232 14.66 8.66 0.17
C ASP A 232 14.73 7.38 1.03
N THR A 233 15.55 7.47 2.06
CA THR A 233 15.94 6.32 2.91
C THR A 233 14.80 5.76 3.75
N ASP A 234 13.94 6.63 4.28
CA ASP A 234 12.81 6.25 5.13
C ASP A 234 11.74 5.52 4.33
N THR A 235 11.39 6.02 3.13
CA THR A 235 10.45 5.33 2.24
C THR A 235 10.99 3.99 1.79
N THR A 236 12.25 3.94 1.34
CA THR A 236 12.86 2.68 0.86
C THR A 236 12.89 1.62 1.97
N ALA A 237 13.28 2.00 3.18
CA ALA A 237 13.27 1.10 4.34
C ALA A 237 11.84 0.69 4.76
N ALA A 238 10.87 1.60 4.68
CA ALA A 238 9.47 1.31 4.96
C ALA A 238 8.85 0.36 3.92
N ILE A 239 9.22 0.47 2.64
CA ILE A 239 8.83 -0.50 1.61
C ILE A 239 9.48 -1.83 1.95
N TYR A 240 10.82 -1.93 1.99
CA TYR A 240 11.54 -3.16 2.36
C TYR A 240 10.93 -3.88 3.58
N GLY A 241 10.69 -3.13 4.65
CA GLY A 241 10.20 -3.66 5.93
C GLY A 241 8.83 -4.33 5.85
N GLN A 242 7.99 -3.98 4.86
CA GLN A 242 6.69 -4.62 4.66
C GLN A 242 6.83 -6.07 4.17
N LEU A 243 7.55 -6.28 3.06
CA LEU A 243 7.79 -7.62 2.51
C LEU A 243 8.72 -8.44 3.40
N ALA A 244 9.84 -7.87 3.84
CA ALA A 244 10.77 -8.56 4.73
C ALA A 244 10.13 -8.88 6.08
N GLY A 245 9.28 -8.00 6.62
CA GLY A 245 8.54 -8.25 7.86
C GLY A 245 7.52 -9.37 7.73
N ALA A 246 6.86 -9.50 6.57
CA ALA A 246 6.00 -10.64 6.27
C ALA A 246 6.80 -11.95 6.19
N TYR A 247 7.97 -11.93 5.54
CA TYR A 247 8.81 -13.10 5.33
C TYR A 247 9.52 -13.58 6.60
N TYR A 248 10.24 -12.69 7.29
CA TYR A 248 10.97 -13.05 8.52
C TYR A 248 10.05 -13.21 9.72
N THR A 249 8.83 -12.66 9.67
CA THR A 249 7.87 -12.59 10.77
C THR A 249 8.32 -11.73 11.95
N TYR A 250 7.36 -11.26 12.74
CA TYR A 250 7.61 -10.40 13.91
C TYR A 250 8.58 -11.00 14.94
N LYS A 251 8.63 -12.33 15.08
CA LYS A 251 9.47 -13.01 16.07
C LYS A 251 10.97 -12.95 15.75
N ASN A 252 11.32 -12.82 14.46
CA ASN A 252 12.71 -12.79 14.02
C ASN A 252 13.20 -11.35 13.73
N LEU A 253 12.42 -10.33 14.08
CA LEU A 253 12.86 -8.94 14.00
C LEU A 253 13.84 -8.60 15.13
N PRO A 254 14.83 -7.71 14.91
CA PRO A 254 15.80 -7.35 15.94
C PRO A 254 15.13 -6.76 17.18
N LYS A 255 15.26 -7.44 18.33
CA LYS A 255 14.61 -7.03 19.59
C LYS A 255 14.96 -5.60 19.98
N LYS A 256 16.23 -5.21 19.82
CA LYS A 256 16.72 -3.85 20.09
C LYS A 256 15.93 -2.79 19.31
N TRP A 257 15.60 -3.05 18.04
CA TRP A 257 14.83 -2.10 17.23
C TRP A 257 13.37 -2.07 17.64
N LEU A 258 12.78 -3.23 17.92
CA LEU A 258 11.41 -3.31 18.41
C LEU A 258 11.22 -2.55 19.73
N ASP A 259 12.18 -2.58 20.64
CA ASP A 259 12.11 -1.89 21.93
C ASP A 259 12.10 -0.35 21.79
N HIS A 260 12.58 0.18 20.66
CA HIS A 260 12.54 1.61 20.33
C HIS A 260 11.40 2.01 19.38
N ALA A 261 10.65 1.05 18.83
CA ALA A 261 9.56 1.33 17.91
C ALA A 261 8.39 2.03 18.63
N TYR A 262 8.07 3.25 18.20
CA TYR A 262 6.94 4.01 18.73
C TYR A 262 5.63 3.22 18.57
N ALA A 263 4.79 3.25 19.61
CA ALA A 263 3.48 2.59 19.64
C ALA A 263 3.49 1.09 19.26
N ARG A 264 4.61 0.38 19.47
CA ARG A 264 4.77 -1.05 19.16
C ARG A 264 3.56 -1.91 19.55
N ASN A 265 3.10 -1.80 20.79
CA ASN A 265 1.98 -2.60 21.29
C ASN A 265 0.68 -2.30 20.53
N PHE A 266 0.43 -1.03 20.22
CA PHE A 266 -0.73 -0.63 19.41
C PHE A 266 -0.65 -1.20 17.99
N ILE A 267 0.51 -1.09 17.33
CA ILE A 267 0.75 -1.64 15.99
C ILE A 267 0.56 -3.16 16.00
N GLN A 268 1.05 -3.86 17.02
CA GLN A 268 0.88 -5.31 17.17
C GLN A 268 -0.59 -5.70 17.41
N CYS A 269 -1.35 -4.93 18.18
CA CYS A 269 -2.78 -5.18 18.34
C CYS A 269 -3.54 -4.94 17.03
N LEU A 270 -3.20 -3.87 16.32
CA LEU A 270 -3.80 -3.53 15.03
C LEU A 270 -3.51 -4.60 13.97
N SER A 271 -2.29 -5.14 13.93
CA SER A 271 -1.93 -6.23 13.01
C SER A 271 -2.64 -7.55 13.34
N LYS A 272 -2.92 -7.85 14.61
CA LYS A 272 -3.79 -9.00 14.95
C LYS A 272 -5.22 -8.77 14.51
N TRP A 273 -5.73 -7.55 14.70
CA TRP A 273 -7.11 -7.21 14.35
C TRP A 273 -7.34 -7.22 12.84
N ILE A 274 -6.39 -6.69 12.05
CA ILE A 274 -6.50 -6.69 10.59
C ILE A 274 -6.56 -8.12 10.03
N THR A 275 -5.72 -9.02 10.54
CA THR A 275 -5.74 -10.44 10.15
C THR A 275 -7.02 -11.14 10.60
N TYR A 276 -7.55 -10.81 11.78
CA TYR A 276 -8.80 -11.36 12.28
C TYR A 276 -10.00 -10.97 11.41
N GLU A 277 -10.18 -9.68 11.10
CA GLU A 277 -11.26 -9.24 10.21
C GLU A 277 -11.06 -9.79 8.78
N GLY A 278 -9.82 -9.76 8.29
CA GLY A 278 -9.46 -10.34 6.99
C GLY A 278 -9.78 -11.83 6.88
N SER A 279 -9.61 -12.61 7.96
CA SER A 279 -9.93 -14.03 7.98
C SER A 279 -11.41 -14.34 7.77
N LYS A 280 -12.28 -13.39 8.12
CA LYS A 280 -13.74 -13.46 7.97
C LYS A 280 -14.24 -12.91 6.64
N TRP A 281 -13.40 -12.17 5.91
CA TRP A 281 -13.81 -11.56 4.65
C TRP A 281 -14.04 -12.64 3.59
N ASN A 282 -15.20 -12.56 2.93
CA ASN A 282 -15.57 -13.42 1.81
C ASN A 282 -16.06 -12.58 0.62
N SER A 283 -15.95 -13.14 -0.59
CA SER A 283 -16.29 -12.44 -1.84
C SER A 283 -17.79 -12.21 -2.03
N GLU A 284 -18.65 -12.84 -1.21
CA GLU A 284 -20.10 -12.60 -1.22
C GLU A 284 -20.45 -11.16 -0.83
N HIS A 285 -19.57 -10.45 -0.13
CA HIS A 285 -19.69 -9.02 0.16
C HIS A 285 -19.48 -8.08 -1.05
N VAL A 286 -19.06 -8.60 -2.20
CA VAL A 286 -18.82 -7.81 -3.44
C VAL A 286 -20.02 -7.88 -4.40
N SER A 287 -21.01 -8.74 -4.12
CA SER A 287 -22.10 -9.10 -5.07
C SER A 287 -23.09 -7.98 -5.43
N SER A 288 -23.01 -6.76 -4.89
CA SER A 288 -23.90 -5.66 -5.30
C SER A 288 -23.28 -4.65 -6.26
N ALA A 289 -21.94 -4.61 -6.41
CA ALA A 289 -21.25 -3.55 -7.15
C ALA A 289 -20.87 -3.92 -8.60
N THR A 290 -20.62 -5.20 -8.90
CA THR A 290 -20.01 -5.62 -10.19
C THR A 290 -20.95 -6.26 -11.20
N LYS A 291 -22.26 -6.37 -10.90
CA LYS A 291 -23.24 -6.98 -11.83
C LYS A 291 -23.80 -6.05 -12.91
N LYS A 292 -23.32 -4.81 -13.05
CA LYS A 292 -23.92 -3.82 -13.97
C LYS A 292 -23.12 -3.45 -15.23
N GLU A 293 -21.92 -4.00 -15.45
CA GLU A 293 -21.14 -3.70 -16.67
C GLU A 293 -21.23 -4.76 -17.79
N THR A 294 -22.22 -5.65 -17.72
CA THR A 294 -22.56 -6.54 -18.85
C THR A 294 -24.04 -6.47 -19.18
N LYS A 295 -24.45 -5.34 -19.76
CA LYS A 295 -25.59 -5.24 -20.69
C LYS A 295 -25.38 -4.06 -21.64
#